data_AF-A0A0P8YTR0-F1
#
_entry.id   AF-A0A0P8YTR0-F1
#
_cell.length_a   1.000
_cell.length_b   1.000
_cell.length_c   1.000
_cell.angle_alpha   90.00
_cell.angle_beta   90.00
_cell.angle_gamma   90.00
#
_symmetry.space_group_name_H-M   'P 1'
#
loop_
_entity.id
_entity.type
_entity.pdbx_description
1 polymer ?
#
loop_
_entity_poly.entity_id
_entity_poly.type
_entity_poly.pdbx_seq_one_letter_code
_entity_poly.pdbx_strand_id
1 'polypeptide(L)' 'MQQGSQLVILLCGGDKSSQTRDIKQARLIAKSWQEQNP' A
#
# COMPACT_ATOMS: atom_id res chain seq x y z
N MET A 1 8.97 22.93 -12.95
CA MET A 1 8.23 21.68 -13.21
C MET A 1 7.02 21.65 -12.31
N GLN A 2 5.82 21.34 -12.84
CA GLN A 2 4.61 21.09 -12.03
C GLN A 2 4.40 19.57 -11.96
N GLN A 3 4.27 19.00 -10.76
CA GLN A 3 3.80 17.61 -10.60
C GLN A 3 2.26 17.60 -10.65
N GLY A 4 1.69 16.66 -11.40
CA GLY A 4 0.25 16.45 -11.47
C GLY A 4 -0.33 15.95 -10.14
N SER A 5 -1.65 15.75 -10.10
CA SER A 5 -2.33 15.25 -8.91
C SER A 5 -1.98 13.79 -8.64
N GLN A 6 -1.69 13.47 -7.38
CA GLN A 6 -1.34 12.12 -6.94
C GLN A 6 -2.39 11.60 -5.96
N LEU A 7 -2.85 10.37 -6.20
CA LEU A 7 -3.71 9.64 -5.28
C LEU A 7 -2.83 8.80 -4.33
N VAL A 8 -3.06 8.93 -3.02
CA VAL A 8 -2.38 8.12 -2.00
C VAL A 8 -3.39 7.22 -1.32
N ILE A 9 -3.09 5.93 -1.24
CA ILE A 9 -3.95 4.92 -0.63
C ILE A 9 -3.20 4.32 0.57
N LEU A 10 -3.83 4.34 1.74
CA LEU A 10 -3.33 3.68 2.94
C LEU A 10 -3.74 2.20 2.92
N LEU A 11 -2.76 1.31 2.76
CA LEU A 11 -3.01 -0.13 2.58
C LEU A 11 -3.09 -0.93 3.90
N CYS A 12 -2.58 -0.37 4.99
CA CYS A 12 -2.69 -0.99 6.31
C CYS A 12 -2.66 0.06 7.43
N GLY A 13 -3.33 -0.24 8.54
CA GLY A 13 -3.31 0.55 9.77
C GLY A 13 -3.55 -0.37 10.96
N GLY A 14 -2.68 -0.27 11.95
CA GLY A 14 -2.67 -1.14 13.13
C GLY A 14 -1.78 -0.55 14.21
N ASP A 15 -1.57 -1.29 15.29
CA ASP A 15 -0.69 -0.86 16.38
C ASP A 15 0.76 -1.32 16.14
N LYS A 16 1.67 -0.95 17.05
CA LYS A 16 3.09 -1.33 16.92
C LYS A 16 3.30 -2.85 17.02
N SER A 17 2.45 -3.58 17.73
CA SER A 17 2.57 -5.03 17.89
C SER A 17 2.18 -5.78 16.60
N SER A 18 1.31 -5.20 15.78
CA SER A 18 0.89 -5.80 14.50
C SER A 18 1.69 -5.33 13.28
N GLN A 19 2.53 -4.29 13.43
CA GLN A 19 3.22 -3.60 12.33
C GLN A 19 3.88 -4.54 11.31
N THR A 20 4.61 -5.56 11.75
CA THR A 20 5.31 -6.48 10.83
C THR A 20 4.33 -7.25 9.95
N ARG A 21 3.21 -7.71 10.51
CA ARG A 21 2.15 -8.42 9.77
C ARG A 21 1.45 -7.47 8.80
N ASP A 22 1.15 -6.27 9.26
CA ASP A 22 0.43 -5.27 8.49
C ASP A 22 1.24 -4.81 7.26
N ILE A 23 2.55 -4.57 7.43
CA ILE A 23 3.47 -4.27 6.33
C ILE A 23 3.51 -5.40 5.31
N LYS A 24 3.60 -6.67 5.77
CA LYS A 24 3.61 -7.83 4.88
C LYS A 24 2.32 -7.89 4.06
N GLN A 25 1.17 -7.68 4.69
CA GLN A 25 -0.12 -7.70 4.01
C GLN A 25 -0.26 -6.55 3.01
N ALA A 26 0.12 -5.32 3.38
CA ALA A 26 0.08 -4.17 2.48
C ALA A 26 0.90 -4.40 1.20
N ARG A 27 2.09 -5.00 1.32
CA ARG A 27 2.93 -5.34 0.15
C ARG A 27 2.27 -6.36 -0.78
N LEU A 28 1.59 -7.37 -0.20
CA LEU A 28 0.86 -8.36 -0.99
C LEU A 28 -0.30 -7.74 -1.75
N ILE A 29 -1.07 -6.86 -1.09
CA ILE A 29 -2.16 -6.12 -1.72
C ILE A 29 -1.64 -5.25 -2.87
N ALA A 30 -0.56 -4.49 -2.64
CA ALA A 30 0.05 -3.64 -3.66
C ALA A 30 0.50 -4.45 -4.88
N LYS A 31 1.17 -5.59 -4.65
CA LYS A 31 1.62 -6.48 -5.73
C LYS A 31 0.42 -7.05 -6.52
N SER A 32 -0.58 -7.56 -5.83
CA SER A 32 -1.78 -8.11 -6.47
C SER A 32 -2.56 -7.06 -7.25
N TRP A 33 -2.59 -5.81 -6.79
CA TRP A 33 -3.21 -4.71 -7.51
C TRP A 33 -2.45 -4.36 -8.78
N GLN A 34 -1.11 -4.31 -8.74
CA GLN A 34 -0.26 -4.11 -9.92
C GLN A 34 -0.43 -5.23 -10.95
N GLU A 35 -0.55 -6.49 -10.50
CA GLU A 35 -0.77 -7.63 -11.39
C GLU A 35 -2.14 -7.59 -12.10
N GLN A 36 -3.16 -7.06 -11.43
CA GLN A 36 -4.51 -6.94 -11.99
C GLN A 36 -4.72 -5.68 -12.84
N ASN A 37 -3.84 -4.68 -12.72
CA ASN A 37 -3.95 -3.38 -13.39
C ASN A 37 -2.60 -2.98 -14.03
N PRO A 38 -2.23 -3.58 -15.17
CA PRO A 38 -0.96 -3.30 -15.85
C PRO A 38 -0.91 -1.92 -16.52
#